data_AF-A0A7J9X0X1-F1
#
_entry.id   AF-A0A7J9X0X1-F1
#
_cell.length_a   1.000
_cell.length_b   1.000
_cell.length_c   1.000
_cell.angle_alpha   90.00
_cell.angle_beta   90.00
_cell.angle_gamma   90.00
#
_symmetry.space_group_name_H-M   'P 1'
#
loop_
_entity.id
_entity.type
_entity.pdbx_description
1 polymer ?
#
loop_
_entity_poly.entity_id
_entity_poly.type
_entity_poly.pdbx_seq_one_letter_code
_entity_poly.pdbx_strand_id
1 'polypeptide(L)'
;MNYSTAREIAVLLYDEPLAQVTELKRIRPDSYRIRFSDRRDGRTHTILEPGQVATWLDSVLTGRVLQPDYGVCEVCDGLHGERDGTGELRNICRRCLVELLEDGLGGERT
;
A
#
# COMPACT_ATOMS: atom_id res chain seq x y z
N MET A 1 24.24 -6.25 -19.16
CA MET A 1 23.17 -5.55 -18.41
C MET A 1 23.58 -4.09 -18.32
N ASN A 2 22.76 -3.16 -18.83
CA ASN A 2 23.08 -1.74 -18.81
C ASN A 2 22.80 -1.20 -17.40
N TYR A 3 23.86 -0.82 -16.68
CA TYR A 3 23.80 -0.37 -15.29
C TYR A 3 23.25 1.07 -15.14
N SER A 4 22.97 1.77 -16.25
CA SER A 4 22.41 3.14 -16.22
C SER A 4 20.98 3.17 -15.66
N THR A 5 20.12 2.24 -16.08
CA THR A 5 18.71 2.18 -15.64
C THR A 5 18.60 1.80 -14.16
N ALA A 6 19.43 0.86 -13.69
CA ALA A 6 19.48 0.50 -12.27
C ALA A 6 19.94 1.67 -11.39
N ARG A 7 20.86 2.50 -11.90
CA ARG A 7 21.34 3.71 -11.22
C ARG A 7 20.29 4.83 -11.22
N GLU A 8 19.57 5.05 -12.31
CA GLU A 8 18.46 6.02 -12.37
C GLU A 8 17.31 5.62 -11.44
N ILE A 9 16.96 4.33 -11.40
CA ILE A 9 15.98 3.79 -10.44
C ILE A 9 16.49 3.96 -9.00
N ALA A 10 17.77 3.69 -8.73
CA ALA A 10 18.35 3.90 -7.41
C ALA A 10 18.35 5.39 -6.99
N VAL A 11 18.65 6.32 -7.90
CA VAL A 11 18.64 7.77 -7.64
C VAL A 11 17.21 8.27 -7.35
N LEU A 12 16.20 7.81 -8.10
CA LEU A 12 14.78 8.08 -7.82
C LEU A 12 14.32 7.57 -6.43
N LEU A 13 15.04 6.61 -5.86
CA LEU A 13 14.77 6.03 -4.55
C LEU A 13 15.64 6.59 -3.42
N TYR A 14 16.74 7.30 -3.71
CA TYR A 14 17.76 7.65 -2.71
C TYR A 14 17.93 9.16 -2.47
N ASP A 15 17.84 10.02 -3.49
CA ASP A 15 18.07 11.47 -3.33
C ASP A 15 16.78 12.24 -2.99
N GLU A 16 15.66 11.90 -3.66
CA GLU A 16 14.31 12.33 -3.30
C GLU A 16 13.38 11.12 -3.39
N PRO A 17 13.24 10.31 -2.32
CA PRO A 17 12.56 9.03 -2.42
C PRO A 17 11.10 9.22 -2.83
N LEU A 18 10.76 8.84 -4.06
CA LEU A 18 9.38 8.87 -4.58
C LEU A 18 8.43 7.96 -3.81
N ALA A 19 8.98 7.04 -3.03
CA ALA A 19 8.26 6.15 -2.16
C ALA A 19 8.90 6.12 -0.77
N GLN A 20 8.07 6.14 0.28
CA GLN A 20 8.50 5.78 1.63
C GLN A 20 8.02 4.37 1.95
N VAL A 21 8.94 3.41 2.10
CA VAL A 21 8.59 2.06 2.57
C VAL A 21 8.11 2.15 4.02
N THR A 22 6.88 1.71 4.27
CA THR A 22 6.23 1.72 5.59
C THR A 22 6.15 0.34 6.22
N GLU A 23 6.25 -0.74 5.43
CA GLU A 23 6.23 -2.11 5.92
C GLU A 23 7.04 -3.04 5.01
N LEU A 24 7.77 -3.97 5.62
CA LEU A 24 8.31 -5.17 4.97
C LEU A 24 7.96 -6.39 5.84
N LYS A 25 7.03 -7.22 5.37
CA LYS A 25 6.52 -8.37 6.13
C LYS A 25 6.67 -9.65 5.34
N ARG A 26 7.34 -10.67 5.91
CA ARG A 26 7.38 -12.01 5.32
C ARG A 26 6.00 -12.67 5.49
N ILE A 27 5.40 -13.11 4.38
CA ILE A 27 4.08 -13.76 4.36
C ILE A 27 4.14 -15.25 4.02
N ARG A 28 5.21 -15.69 3.34
CA ARG A 28 5.53 -17.10 3.02
C ARG A 28 7.06 -17.30 3.00
N PRO A 29 7.57 -18.54 2.93
CA PRO A 29 9.02 -18.79 2.92
C PRO A 29 9.80 -17.91 1.94
N ASP A 30 9.29 -17.70 0.72
CA ASP A 30 9.94 -16.92 -0.32
C ASP A 30 9.07 -15.75 -0.81
N SER A 31 8.19 -15.23 0.05
CA SER A 31 7.30 -14.12 -0.34
C SER A 31 7.21 -13.08 0.76
N TYR A 32 7.33 -11.82 0.33
CA TYR A 32 7.25 -10.65 1.17
C TYR A 32 6.12 -9.76 0.68
N ARG A 33 5.40 -9.18 1.64
CA ARG A 33 4.54 -8.03 1.42
C ARG A 33 5.35 -6.77 1.71
N ILE A 34 5.31 -5.81 0.80
CA ILE A 34 5.92 -4.50 0.97
C ILE A 34 4.81 -3.47 0.93
N ARG A 35 4.73 -2.60 1.94
CA ARG A 35 3.89 -1.40 1.88
C ARG A 35 4.77 -0.19 1.72
N PHE A 36 4.35 0.73 0.88
CA PHE A 36 5.00 2.02 0.74
C PHE A 36 3.99 3.11 0.44
N SER A 37 4.28 4.32 0.90
CA SER A 37 3.53 5.53 0.53
C SER A 37 4.17 6.15 -0.70
N ASP A 38 3.41 6.34 -1.77
CA ASP A 38 3.83 7.13 -2.93
C ASP A 38 3.77 8.61 -2.55
N ARG A 39 4.90 9.31 -2.66
CA ARG A 39 4.98 10.71 -2.23
C ARG A 39 4.28 11.68 -3.18
N ARG A 40 3.96 11.25 -4.40
CA ARG A 40 3.32 12.11 -5.41
C ARG A 40 1.86 12.39 -5.06
N ASP A 41 1.20 11.47 -4.38
CA ASP A 41 -0.23 11.55 -4.04
C ASP A 41 -0.57 11.14 -2.59
N GLY A 42 0.40 10.62 -1.84
CA GLY A 42 0.24 10.15 -0.47
C GLY A 42 -0.35 8.75 -0.32
N ARG A 43 -0.76 8.09 -1.42
CA ARG A 43 -1.45 6.79 -1.34
C ARG A 43 -0.51 5.68 -0.93
N THR A 44 -1.03 4.72 -0.15
CA THR A 44 -0.27 3.54 0.25
C THR A 44 -0.50 2.41 -0.74
N HIS A 45 0.58 1.93 -1.35
CA HIS A 45 0.60 0.77 -2.23
C HIS A 45 1.08 -0.46 -1.50
N THR A 46 0.63 -1.63 -1.96
CA THR A 46 1.04 -2.93 -1.42
C THR A 46 1.55 -3.83 -2.53
N ILE A 47 2.82 -4.21 -2.44
CA ILE A 47 3.49 -5.13 -3.37
C ILE A 47 3.50 -6.53 -2.77
N LEU A 48 3.04 -7.49 -3.57
CA LEU A 48 3.08 -8.93 -3.32
C LEU A 48 3.87 -9.66 -4.41
N GLU A 49 3.93 -9.08 -5.61
CA GLU A 49 4.59 -9.66 -6.78
C GLU A 49 5.48 -8.64 -7.49
N PRO A 50 6.60 -9.06 -8.12
CA PRO A 50 7.50 -8.15 -8.82
C PRO A 50 6.83 -7.30 -9.91
N GLY A 51 5.82 -7.84 -10.59
CA GLY A 51 5.10 -7.13 -11.65
C GLY A 51 4.44 -5.83 -11.18
N GLN A 52 4.07 -5.74 -9.91
CA GLN A 52 3.39 -4.58 -9.33
C GLN A 52 4.36 -3.41 -9.12
N VAL A 53 5.63 -3.71 -8.87
CA VAL A 53 6.69 -2.69 -8.82
C VAL A 53 6.87 -2.10 -10.21
N ALA A 54 6.88 -2.94 -11.25
CA ALA A 54 7.01 -2.47 -12.64
C ALA A 54 5.84 -1.58 -13.05
N THR A 55 4.59 -1.94 -12.69
CA THR A 55 3.41 -1.11 -12.92
C THR A 55 3.49 0.24 -12.20
N TRP A 56 3.94 0.24 -10.93
CA TRP A 56 4.12 1.49 -10.20
C TRP A 56 5.20 2.37 -10.83
N LEU A 57 6.35 1.80 -11.19
CA LEU A 57 7.44 2.52 -11.89
C LEU A 57 6.98 3.08 -13.24
N ASP A 58 6.18 2.35 -14.01
CA ASP A 58 5.60 2.87 -15.26
C ASP A 58 4.69 4.09 -15.00
N SER A 59 3.90 4.07 -13.92
CA SER A 59 3.09 5.23 -13.54
C SER A 59 3.96 6.46 -13.23
N VAL A 60 5.10 6.26 -12.55
CA VAL A 60 6.11 7.30 -12.31
C VAL A 60 6.63 7.86 -13.62
N LEU A 61 7.10 7.00 -14.52
CA LEU A 61 7.71 7.41 -15.79
C LEU A 61 6.71 8.11 -16.73
N THR A 62 5.43 7.77 -16.63
CA THR A 62 4.36 8.36 -17.47
C THR A 62 3.67 9.56 -16.83
N GLY A 63 4.10 9.99 -15.63
CA GLY A 63 3.47 11.09 -14.89
C GLY A 63 2.05 10.77 -14.41
N ARG A 64 1.66 9.49 -14.41
CA ARG A 64 0.34 9.03 -13.96
C ARG A 64 0.38 8.69 -12.48
N VAL A 65 -0.74 8.93 -11.82
CA VAL A 65 -0.96 8.48 -10.44
C VAL A 65 -1.76 7.20 -10.48
N LEU A 66 -1.21 6.15 -9.85
CA LEU A 66 -1.83 4.82 -9.85
C LEU A 66 -2.75 4.68 -8.63
N GLN A 67 -3.98 4.23 -8.85
CA GLN A 67 -4.84 3.80 -7.75
C GLN A 67 -4.38 2.41 -7.27
N PRO A 68 -4.10 2.21 -5.97
CA PRO A 68 -3.78 0.87 -5.50
C PRO A 68 -4.99 -0.05 -5.64
N ASP A 69 -4.73 -1.31 -6.01
CA ASP A 69 -5.77 -2.32 -6.22
C ASP A 69 -6.37 -2.84 -4.90
N TYR A 70 -5.54 -2.88 -3.86
CA TYR A 70 -5.91 -3.37 -2.53
C TYR A 70 -5.08 -2.69 -1.43
N GLY A 71 -5.70 -2.53 -0.26
CA GLY A 71 -5.08 -2.06 0.98
C GLY A 71 -4.85 -3.20 1.96
N VAL A 72 -4.06 -2.93 3.00
CA VAL A 72 -3.91 -3.83 4.15
C VAL A 72 -4.77 -3.28 5.28
N CYS A 73 -5.67 -4.11 5.79
CA CYS A 73 -6.49 -3.73 6.93
C CYS A 73 -5.63 -3.60 8.20
N GLU A 74 -5.74 -2.48 8.90
CA GLU A 74 -4.98 -2.22 10.14
C GLU A 74 -5.38 -3.11 11.32
N VAL A 75 -6.53 -3.81 11.22
CA VAL A 75 -7.07 -4.65 12.29
C VAL A 75 -6.79 -6.13 12.02
N CYS A 76 -7.29 -6.68 10.92
CA CYS A 76 -7.12 -8.10 10.61
C CYS A 76 -5.85 -8.42 9.83
N ASP A 77 -5.09 -7.40 9.41
CA ASP A 77 -3.88 -7.52 8.59
C ASP A 77 -4.10 -8.17 7.20
N GLY A 78 -5.37 -8.37 6.81
CA GLY A 78 -5.79 -8.93 5.53
C GLY A 78 -5.65 -7.95 4.38
N LEU A 79 -5.61 -8.48 3.15
CA LEU A 79 -5.66 -7.70 1.92
C LEU A 79 -7.13 -7.48 1.53
N HIS A 80 -7.49 -6.22 1.29
CA HIS A 80 -8.87 -5.82 1.06
C HIS A 80 -8.97 -4.79 -0.06
N GLY A 81 -9.98 -4.94 -0.90
CA GLY A 81 -10.27 -4.02 -2.02
C GLY A 81 -11.42 -3.07 -1.75
N GLU A 82 -11.91 -2.97 -0.51
CA GLU A 82 -13.06 -2.13 -0.21
C GLU A 82 -12.70 -0.64 -0.30
N ARG A 83 -13.57 0.13 -0.97
CA ARG A 83 -13.40 1.55 -1.19
C ARG A 83 -14.40 2.37 -0.38
N ASP A 84 -14.08 3.63 -0.11
CA ASP A 84 -14.99 4.60 0.49
C ASP A 84 -15.83 5.32 -0.57
N GLY A 85 -16.62 6.32 -0.15
CA GLY A 85 -17.49 7.09 -1.05
C GLY A 85 -16.74 7.95 -2.08
N THR A 86 -15.43 8.16 -1.89
CA THR A 86 -14.54 8.88 -2.81
C THR A 86 -13.81 7.94 -3.77
N GLY A 87 -13.95 6.62 -3.56
CA GLY A 87 -13.24 5.60 -4.33
C GLY A 87 -11.86 5.25 -3.77
N GLU A 88 -11.45 5.83 -2.65
CA GLU A 88 -10.18 5.52 -1.99
C GLU A 88 -10.27 4.22 -1.19
N LEU A 89 -9.16 3.47 -1.10
CA LEU A 89 -9.11 2.24 -0.32
C LEU A 89 -9.28 2.54 1.17
N ARG A 90 -10.07 1.71 1.84
CA ARG A 90 -10.22 1.79 3.29
C ARG A 90 -9.01 1.22 4.01
N ASN A 91 -8.57 1.91 5.06
CA ASN A 91 -7.53 1.40 5.97
C ASN A 91 -8.05 0.29 6.90
N ILE A 92 -9.37 0.21 7.10
CA ILE A 92 -10.04 -0.83 7.91
C ILE A 92 -11.12 -1.47 7.05
N CYS A 93 -11.08 -2.81 6.92
CA CYS A 93 -12.07 -3.53 6.14
C CYS A 93 -13.45 -3.43 6.79
N ARG A 94 -14.51 -3.58 5.98
CA ARG A 94 -15.89 -3.37 6.45
C ARG A 94 -16.23 -4.26 7.66
N ARG A 95 -15.76 -5.51 7.68
CA ARG A 95 -16.00 -6.43 8.80
C ARG A 95 -15.41 -5.90 10.10
N CYS A 96 -14.11 -5.58 10.10
CA CYS A 96 -13.44 -5.08 11.30
C CYS A 96 -13.96 -3.70 11.74
N LEU A 97 -14.40 -2.86 10.79
CA LEU A 97 -15.04 -1.59 11.13
C LEU A 97 -16.36 -1.81 11.88
N VAL A 98 -17.19 -2.78 11.45
CA VAL A 98 -18.44 -3.10 12.15
C VAL A 98 -18.17 -3.61 13.56
N GLU A 99 -17.24 -4.56 13.70
CA GLU A 99 -16.82 -5.11 15.01
C GLU A 99 -16.37 -4.00 15.97
N LEU A 100 -15.51 -3.08 15.50
CA LEU A 100 -15.03 -1.94 16.31
C LEU A 100 -16.16 -0.97 16.73
N LEU A 101 -17.14 -0.73 15.86
CA LEU A 101 -18.28 0.14 16.17
C LEU A 101 -19.22 -0.51 17.19
N GLU A 102 -19.45 -1.82 17.08
CA GLU A 102 -20.26 -2.58 18.02
C GLU A 102 -19.60 -2.64 19.41
N ASP A 103 -18.29 -2.84 19.48
CA ASP A 103 -17.51 -2.80 20.72
C ASP A 103 -17.53 -1.40 21.37
N GLY A 104 -17.42 -0.34 20.56
CA GLY A 104 -17.46 1.05 21.01
C GLY A 104 -18.81 1.48 21.59
N LEU A 105 -19.92 0.91 21.09
CA LEU A 105 -21.28 1.16 21.59
C LEU A 105 -21.62 0.31 22.84
N GLY A 106 -20.82 -0.72 23.14
CA GLY A 106 -20.96 -1.56 24.33
C GLY A 106 -20.31 -1.01 25.61
N GLY A 107 -19.43 0.00 25.48
CA GLY A 107 -18.63 0.55 26.58
C GLY A 107 -19.35 1.50 27.55
N GLU A 108 -20.58 1.92 27.27
CA GLU A 108 -21.40 2.80 28.14
C GLU A 108 -22.51 2.03 28.89
N ARG A 109 -22.33 0.73 29.13
CA ARG A 109 -23.26 -0.09 29.92
C ARG A 109 -22.56 -0.74 31.12
N THR A 110 -22.06 0.08 32.04
CA THR A 110 -21.78 -0.33 33.43
C THR A 110 -22.22 0.75 34.38
#